data_AF-A0A941SEF6-F1
#
_entry.id   AF-A0A941SEF6-F1
#
_cell.length_a   1.000
_cell.length_b   1.000
_cell.length_c   1.000
_cell.angle_alpha   90.00
_cell.angle_beta   90.00
_cell.angle_gamma   90.00
#
_symmetry.space_group_name_H-M   'P 1'
#
loop_
_entity.id
_entity.type
_entity.pdbx_description
1 polymer ?
#
loop_
_entity_poly.entity_id
_entity_poly.type
_entity_poly.pdbx_seq_one_letter_code
_entity_poly.pdbx_strand_id
1 'polypeptide(L)'
;MLKNKWLFAILLSLFASLALAAKPTPAHIKKVEKLLEISHFDTLVESQINTMTAALTKQPQFAKHEQEFKELFAEIIDIKTFKKEAVNTYANTFTEAEIDEMIKINQSPIGQKILSKTPEITKQLMVGMQGNIEKNQKKLEELIVKISLEEKEANS
;
A
#
# COMPACT_ATOMS: atom_id res chain seq x y z
N MET A 1 13.60 -46.63 -27.36
CA MET A 1 12.55 -45.73 -27.89
C MET A 1 11.57 -45.30 -26.79
N LEU A 2 12.02 -44.47 -25.83
CA LEU A 2 11.19 -44.07 -24.67
C LEU A 2 11.56 -42.66 -24.12
N LYS A 3 12.04 -41.75 -24.97
CA LYS A 3 12.49 -40.40 -24.56
C LYS A 3 11.54 -39.24 -24.88
N ASN A 4 10.34 -39.52 -25.44
CA ASN A 4 9.49 -38.46 -26.00
C ASN A 4 8.11 -38.32 -25.32
N LYS A 5 7.84 -39.02 -24.21
CA LYS A 5 6.54 -38.94 -23.51
C LYS A 5 6.42 -37.77 -22.52
N TRP A 6 7.51 -37.07 -22.20
CA TRP A 6 7.51 -35.93 -21.27
C TRP A 6 7.34 -34.56 -21.95
N LEU A 7 7.46 -34.50 -23.28
CA LEU A 7 7.27 -33.26 -24.05
C LEU A 7 5.78 -32.90 -24.26
N PHE A 8 4.86 -33.87 -24.14
CA PHE A 8 3.42 -33.62 -24.20
C PHE A 8 2.81 -33.12 -22.89
N ALA A 9 3.51 -33.30 -21.76
CA ALA A 9 3.02 -32.82 -20.45
C ALA A 9 3.27 -31.31 -20.23
N ILE A 10 4.23 -30.72 -20.93
CA ILE A 10 4.58 -29.30 -20.79
C ILE A 10 3.68 -28.41 -21.68
N LEU A 11 3.23 -28.92 -22.83
CA LEU A 11 2.35 -28.18 -23.74
C LEU A 11 0.91 -28.02 -23.22
N LEU A 12 0.50 -28.81 -22.22
CA LEU A 12 -0.84 -28.72 -21.61
C LEU A 12 -0.94 -27.71 -20.45
N SER A 13 0.20 -27.19 -19.94
CA SER A 13 0.20 -26.20 -18.84
C SER A 13 0.15 -24.74 -19.31
N LEU A 14 0.37 -24.46 -20.60
CA LEU A 14 0.34 -23.10 -21.15
C LEU A 14 -1.07 -22.60 -21.51
N PHE A 15 -2.13 -23.41 -21.33
CA PHE A 15 -3.50 -23.03 -21.67
C PHE A 15 -4.36 -22.56 -20.49
N ALA A 16 -3.81 -22.44 -19.28
CA ALA A 16 -4.56 -21.93 -18.12
C ALA A 16 -4.63 -20.38 -18.06
N SER A 17 -3.89 -19.67 -18.93
CA SER A 17 -3.78 -18.21 -18.87
C SER A 17 -4.58 -17.48 -19.96
N LEU A 18 -5.63 -18.11 -20.49
CA LEU A 18 -6.70 -17.40 -21.19
C LEU A 18 -8.00 -17.50 -20.39
N ALA A 19 -7.94 -17.12 -19.11
CA ALA A 19 -9.12 -16.53 -18.51
C ALA A 19 -9.35 -15.20 -19.25
N LEU A 20 -10.21 -15.19 -20.28
CA LEU A 20 -10.80 -13.94 -20.73
C LEU A 20 -11.28 -13.23 -19.46
N ALA A 21 -10.82 -11.99 -19.25
CA ALA A 21 -11.27 -11.15 -18.17
C ALA A 21 -12.78 -10.87 -18.36
N ALA A 22 -13.60 -11.84 -17.97
CA ALA A 22 -15.02 -11.68 -17.85
C ALA A 22 -15.23 -10.55 -16.84
N LYS A 23 -16.10 -9.60 -17.16
CA LYS A 23 -16.44 -8.52 -16.24
C LYS A 23 -16.78 -9.13 -14.87
N PRO A 24 -16.31 -8.54 -13.76
CA PRO A 24 -16.56 -9.11 -12.44
C PRO A 24 -18.06 -9.31 -12.20
N THR A 25 -18.43 -10.51 -11.74
CA THR A 25 -19.81 -10.83 -11.42
C THR A 25 -20.24 -10.08 -10.15
N PRO A 26 -21.55 -9.87 -9.90
CA PRO A 26 -22.02 -9.31 -8.63
C PRO A 26 -21.57 -10.13 -7.41
N ALA A 27 -21.39 -11.44 -7.55
CA ALA A 27 -20.88 -12.29 -6.47
C ALA A 27 -19.41 -12.02 -6.18
N HIS A 28 -18.59 -11.88 -7.22
CA HIS A 28 -17.18 -11.50 -7.10
C HIS A 28 -17.04 -10.11 -6.43
N ILE A 29 -17.82 -9.12 -6.86
CA ILE A 29 -17.82 -7.77 -6.25
C ILE A 29 -18.10 -7.84 -4.74
N LYS A 30 -19.11 -8.61 -4.31
CA LYS A 30 -19.42 -8.79 -2.88
C LYS A 30 -18.28 -9.43 -2.09
N LYS A 31 -17.54 -10.37 -2.70
CA LYS A 31 -16.37 -10.96 -2.05
C LYS A 31 -15.25 -9.94 -1.87
N VAL A 32 -15.02 -9.08 -2.87
CA VAL A 32 -14.05 -7.98 -2.74
C VAL A 32 -14.47 -6.99 -1.66
N GLU A 33 -15.75 -6.61 -1.61
CA GLU A 33 -16.28 -5.77 -0.52
C GLU A 33 -15.99 -6.41 0.85
N LYS A 34 -16.21 -7.73 0.96
CA LYS A 34 -15.93 -8.47 2.18
C LYS A 34 -14.44 -8.46 2.52
N LEU A 35 -13.56 -8.66 1.53
CA LEU A 35 -12.12 -8.61 1.71
C LEU A 35 -11.66 -7.25 2.28
N LEU A 36 -12.15 -6.14 1.72
CA LEU A 36 -11.79 -4.79 2.17
C LEU A 36 -12.33 -4.48 3.58
N GLU A 37 -13.50 -5.01 3.93
CA GLU A 37 -14.06 -4.90 5.28
C GLU A 37 -13.16 -5.61 6.31
N ILE A 38 -12.82 -6.89 6.08
CA ILE A 38 -12.02 -7.67 7.03
C ILE A 38 -10.54 -7.27 7.06
N SER A 39 -10.07 -6.54 6.04
CA SER A 39 -8.72 -5.98 6.00
C SER A 39 -8.62 -4.61 6.68
N HIS A 40 -9.72 -4.07 7.24
CA HIS A 40 -9.78 -2.74 7.85
C HIS A 40 -9.39 -1.61 6.88
N PHE A 41 -9.83 -1.70 5.62
CA PHE A 41 -9.49 -0.72 4.59
C PHE A 41 -9.85 0.72 4.98
N ASP A 42 -11.05 0.92 5.53
CA ASP A 42 -11.53 2.24 5.93
C ASP A 42 -10.60 2.89 6.99
N THR A 43 -10.18 2.10 7.98
CA THR A 43 -9.21 2.53 9.01
C THR A 43 -7.84 2.85 8.42
N LEU A 44 -7.40 2.10 7.41
CA LEU A 44 -6.13 2.38 6.72
C LEU A 44 -6.19 3.72 5.98
N VAL A 45 -7.30 4.04 5.32
CA VAL A 45 -7.51 5.33 4.64
C VAL A 45 -7.52 6.48 5.66
N GLU A 46 -8.26 6.33 6.77
CA GLU A 46 -8.28 7.31 7.86
C GLU A 46 -6.88 7.54 8.45
N SER A 47 -6.11 6.47 8.67
CA SER A 47 -4.74 6.56 9.16
C SER A 47 -3.83 7.33 8.18
N GLN A 48 -4.06 7.17 6.88
CA GLN A 48 -3.30 7.88 5.86
C GLN A 48 -3.65 9.37 5.83
N ILE A 49 -4.93 9.72 5.95
CA ILE A 49 -5.40 11.11 6.10
C ILE A 49 -4.71 11.76 7.32
N ASN A 50 -4.76 11.08 8.47
CA ASN A 50 -4.10 11.58 9.69
C ASN A 50 -2.60 11.78 9.51
N THR A 51 -1.92 10.89 8.78
CA THR A 51 -0.49 11.00 8.50
C THR A 51 -0.18 12.23 7.63
N MET A 52 -1.01 12.50 6.61
CA MET A 52 -0.87 13.68 5.75
C MET A 52 -1.11 14.97 6.53
N THR A 53 -2.18 15.01 7.34
CA THR A 53 -2.46 16.13 8.23
C THR A 53 -1.27 16.39 9.15
N ALA A 54 -0.77 15.36 9.83
CA ALA A 54 0.37 15.47 10.74
C ALA A 54 1.65 15.97 10.04
N ALA A 55 1.85 15.64 8.76
CA ALA A 55 2.98 16.15 8.00
C ALA A 55 2.86 17.66 7.72
N LEU A 56 1.65 18.16 7.42
CA LEU A 56 1.42 19.59 7.20
C LEU A 56 1.49 20.40 8.49
N THR A 57 0.89 19.91 9.57
CA THR A 57 0.82 20.63 10.85
C THR A 57 2.13 20.65 11.63
N LYS A 58 3.15 19.92 11.16
CA LYS A 58 4.55 20.12 11.60
C LYS A 58 5.08 21.52 11.30
N GLN A 59 4.51 22.21 10.31
CA GLN A 59 4.91 23.58 9.98
C GLN A 59 4.21 24.56 10.95
N PRO A 60 4.96 25.47 11.61
CA PRO A 60 4.40 26.33 12.67
C PRO A 60 3.17 27.15 12.25
N GLN A 61 3.12 27.60 10.99
CA GLN A 61 2.01 28.37 10.44
C GLN A 61 0.72 27.55 10.26
N PHE A 62 0.81 26.22 10.23
CA PHE A 62 -0.31 25.30 10.02
C PHE A 62 -0.70 24.53 11.29
N ALA A 63 0.08 24.63 12.36
CA ALA A 63 -0.10 23.85 13.58
C ALA A 63 -1.49 23.99 14.22
N LYS A 64 -2.14 25.16 14.10
CA LYS A 64 -3.48 25.42 14.67
C LYS A 64 -4.64 24.99 13.76
N HIS A 65 -4.36 24.58 12.53
CA HIS A 65 -5.37 24.29 11.51
C HIS A 65 -5.53 22.78 11.27
N GLU A 66 -5.12 21.93 12.22
CA GLU A 66 -5.18 20.46 12.07
C GLU A 66 -6.58 19.97 11.70
N GLN A 67 -7.61 20.48 12.37
CA GLN A 67 -8.99 20.07 12.12
C GLN A 67 -9.47 20.49 10.73
N GLU A 68 -9.15 21.71 10.29
CA GLU A 68 -9.49 22.21 8.94
C GLU A 68 -8.84 21.34 7.85
N PHE A 69 -7.58 20.94 8.03
CA PHE A 69 -6.92 20.03 7.10
C PHE A 69 -7.53 18.63 7.12
N LYS A 70 -7.92 18.09 8.29
CA LYS A 70 -8.59 16.77 8.37
C LYS A 70 -9.93 16.80 7.65
N GLU A 71 -10.73 17.82 7.88
CA GLU A 71 -12.04 17.99 7.23
C GLU A 71 -11.89 18.12 5.72
N LEU A 72 -10.98 18.97 5.26
CA LEU A 72 -10.69 19.11 3.83
C LEU A 72 -10.19 17.79 3.21
N PHE A 73 -9.29 17.06 3.86
CA PHE A 73 -8.83 15.79 3.34
C PHE A 73 -9.90 14.70 3.35
N ALA A 74 -10.79 14.68 4.34
CA ALA A 74 -11.93 13.77 4.35
C ALA A 74 -12.96 14.11 3.26
N GLU A 75 -13.10 15.39 2.90
CA GLU A 75 -13.93 15.83 1.76
C GLU A 75 -13.29 15.42 0.43
N ILE A 76 -11.99 15.68 0.25
CA ILE A 76 -11.25 15.30 -0.97
C ILE A 76 -11.21 13.78 -1.13
N ILE A 77 -10.94 13.06 -0.04
CA ILE A 77 -10.87 11.61 0.02
C ILE A 77 -12.16 11.10 0.64
N ASP A 78 -13.26 11.23 -0.11
CA ASP A 78 -14.52 10.60 0.27
C ASP A 78 -14.32 9.07 0.33
N ILE A 79 -14.24 8.54 1.55
CA ILE A 79 -13.92 7.13 1.83
C ILE A 79 -14.89 6.20 1.07
N LYS A 80 -16.15 6.59 0.90
CA LYS A 80 -17.14 5.77 0.20
C LYS A 80 -16.82 5.66 -1.29
N THR A 81 -16.50 6.77 -1.95
CA THR A 81 -16.11 6.79 -3.36
C THR A 81 -14.79 6.06 -3.56
N PHE A 82 -13.80 6.34 -2.72
CA PHE A 82 -12.51 5.66 -2.79
C PHE A 82 -12.61 4.15 -2.55
N LYS A 83 -13.48 3.70 -1.63
CA LYS A 83 -13.76 2.27 -1.42
C LYS A 83 -14.38 1.62 -2.65
N LYS A 84 -15.30 2.30 -3.35
CA LYS A 84 -15.88 1.78 -4.60
C LYS A 84 -14.81 1.62 -5.68
N GLU A 85 -13.90 2.57 -5.80
CA GLU A 85 -12.76 2.48 -6.72
C GLU A 85 -11.85 1.31 -6.34
N ALA A 86 -11.58 1.11 -5.04
CA ALA A 86 -10.81 -0.02 -4.55
C ALA A 86 -11.50 -1.36 -4.88
N VAL A 87 -12.81 -1.46 -4.66
CA VAL A 87 -13.59 -2.65 -5.02
C VAL A 87 -13.45 -2.95 -6.52
N ASN A 88 -13.66 -1.95 -7.36
CA ASN A 88 -13.53 -2.12 -8.81
C ASN A 88 -12.10 -2.52 -9.21
N THR A 89 -11.09 -1.91 -8.61
CA THR A 89 -9.68 -2.21 -8.89
C THR A 89 -9.36 -3.66 -8.54
N TYR A 90 -9.71 -4.11 -7.32
CA TYR A 90 -9.46 -5.48 -6.89
C TYR A 90 -10.22 -6.50 -7.74
N ALA A 91 -11.49 -6.25 -8.04
CA ALA A 91 -12.33 -7.16 -8.81
C ALA A 91 -11.85 -7.34 -10.27
N ASN A 92 -11.22 -6.32 -10.85
CA ASN A 92 -10.62 -6.41 -12.19
C ASN A 92 -9.17 -6.93 -12.18
N THR A 93 -8.52 -6.94 -11.02
CA THR A 93 -7.10 -7.34 -10.90
C THR A 93 -6.95 -8.81 -10.49
N PHE A 94 -7.78 -9.27 -9.56
CA PHE A 94 -7.75 -10.62 -9.03
C PHE A 94 -8.95 -11.41 -9.50
N THR A 95 -8.78 -12.71 -9.67
CA THR A 95 -9.89 -13.64 -9.93
C THR A 95 -10.71 -13.85 -8.66
N GLU A 96 -11.96 -14.32 -8.82
CA GLU A 96 -12.83 -14.60 -7.69
C GLU A 96 -12.22 -15.64 -6.72
N ALA A 97 -11.51 -16.64 -7.26
CA ALA A 97 -10.84 -17.68 -6.47
C ALA A 97 -9.64 -17.13 -5.67
N GLU A 98 -8.89 -16.18 -6.22
CA GLU A 98 -7.80 -15.51 -5.49
C GLU A 98 -8.35 -14.64 -4.37
N ILE A 99 -9.46 -13.92 -4.61
CA ILE A 99 -10.15 -13.17 -3.57
C ILE A 99 -10.63 -14.09 -2.44
N ASP A 100 -11.16 -15.29 -2.75
CA ASP A 100 -11.55 -16.27 -1.74
C ASP A 100 -10.37 -16.70 -0.85
N GLU A 101 -9.20 -16.98 -1.44
CA GLU A 101 -8.01 -17.33 -0.66
C GLU A 101 -7.50 -16.15 0.17
N MET A 102 -7.54 -14.91 -0.36
CA MET A 102 -7.21 -13.72 0.42
C MET A 102 -8.15 -13.53 1.62
N ILE A 103 -9.45 -13.77 1.44
CA ILE A 103 -10.43 -13.71 2.53
C ILE A 103 -10.09 -14.73 3.60
N LYS A 104 -9.83 -15.98 3.21
CA LYS A 104 -9.48 -17.07 4.12
C LYS A 104 -8.21 -16.78 4.92
N ILE A 105 -7.18 -16.23 4.27
CA ILE A 105 -5.94 -15.80 4.95
C ILE A 105 -6.26 -14.67 5.93
N ASN A 106 -6.94 -13.61 5.49
CA ASN A 106 -7.24 -12.45 6.33
C ASN A 106 -8.15 -12.80 7.51
N GLN A 107 -9.03 -13.80 7.39
CA GLN A 107 -9.87 -14.27 8.51
C GLN A 107 -9.12 -15.18 9.50
N SER A 108 -7.99 -15.76 9.11
CA SER A 108 -7.22 -16.62 10.00
C SER A 108 -6.65 -15.84 11.20
N PRO A 109 -6.43 -16.48 12.37
CA PRO A 109 -5.83 -15.83 13.52
C PRO A 109 -4.47 -15.19 13.21
N ILE A 110 -3.68 -15.83 12.34
CA ILE A 110 -2.39 -15.31 11.91
C ILE A 110 -2.54 -14.14 10.93
N GLY A 111 -3.50 -14.19 10.00
CA GLY A 111 -3.78 -13.09 9.08
C GLY A 111 -4.22 -11.82 9.79
N GLN A 112 -5.16 -11.94 10.74
CA GLN A 112 -5.59 -10.82 11.60
C GLN A 112 -4.43 -10.26 12.43
N LYS A 113 -3.54 -11.13 12.93
CA LYS A 113 -2.32 -10.71 13.65
C LYS A 113 -1.36 -9.95 12.73
N ILE A 114 -1.18 -10.40 11.49
CA ILE A 114 -0.34 -9.71 10.50
C ILE A 114 -0.93 -8.33 10.17
N LEU A 115 -2.24 -8.25 9.88
CA LEU A 115 -2.92 -6.97 9.58
C LEU A 115 -2.77 -5.96 10.71
N SER A 116 -2.95 -6.39 11.96
CA SER A 116 -2.84 -5.50 13.13
C SER A 116 -1.38 -5.13 13.49
N LYS A 117 -0.41 -6.01 13.26
CA LYS A 117 0.99 -5.78 13.65
C LYS A 117 1.84 -5.12 12.57
N THR A 118 1.47 -5.24 11.30
CA THR A 118 2.26 -4.65 10.20
C THR A 118 2.44 -3.14 10.35
N PRO A 119 1.41 -2.32 10.67
CA PRO A 119 1.60 -0.89 10.88
C PRO A 119 2.56 -0.57 12.03
N GLU A 120 2.50 -1.34 13.12
CA GLU A 120 3.39 -1.19 14.28
C GLU A 120 4.85 -1.50 13.90
N ILE A 121 5.08 -2.61 13.20
CA ILE A 121 6.41 -3.01 12.71
C ILE A 121 6.96 -1.94 11.77
N THR A 122 6.18 -1.49 10.79
CA THR A 122 6.59 -0.44 9.85
C THR A 122 6.97 0.84 10.60
N LYS A 123 6.17 1.26 11.59
CA LYS A 123 6.49 2.43 12.42
C LYS A 123 7.82 2.27 13.16
N GLN A 124 8.07 1.12 13.78
CA GLN A 124 9.32 0.84 14.47
C GLN A 124 10.53 0.89 13.52
N LEU A 125 10.40 0.33 12.31
CA LEU A 125 11.43 0.38 11.28
C LEU A 125 11.73 1.82 10.84
N MET A 126 10.70 2.66 10.65
CA MET A 126 10.89 4.07 10.29
C MET A 126 11.60 4.86 11.39
N VAL A 127 11.29 4.61 12.67
CA VAL A 127 12.01 5.23 13.80
C VAL A 127 13.48 4.79 13.82
N GLY A 128 13.75 3.50 13.60
CA GLY A 128 15.11 3.00 13.48
C GLY A 128 15.89 3.66 12.34
N MET A 129 15.25 3.85 11.18
CA MET A 129 15.83 4.55 10.04
C MET A 129 16.16 6.02 10.38
N GLN A 130 15.26 6.74 11.05
CA GLN A 130 15.51 8.11 11.50
C GLN A 130 16.69 8.18 12.48
N GLY A 131 16.73 7.28 13.46
CA GLY A 131 17.85 7.20 14.41
C GLY A 131 19.19 6.88 13.75
N ASN A 132 19.20 6.11 12.66
CA ASN A 132 20.41 5.87 11.87
C ASN A 132 20.89 7.14 11.14
N ILE A 133 19.97 7.96 10.63
CA ILE A 133 20.30 9.26 10.03
C ILE A 133 20.87 10.20 11.09
N GLU A 134 20.24 10.30 12.25
CA GLU A 134 20.70 11.14 13.38
C GLU A 134 22.11 10.75 13.84
N LYS A 135 22.39 9.45 14.01
CA LYS A 135 23.74 8.95 14.36
C LYS A 135 24.80 9.28 13.32
N ASN A 136 24.39 9.51 12.07
CA ASN A 136 25.26 9.85 10.95
C ASN A 136 25.12 11.32 10.53
N GLN A 137 24.57 12.18 11.40
CA GLN A 137 24.31 13.60 11.10
C GLN A 137 25.55 14.32 10.57
N LYS A 138 26.73 14.07 11.16
CA LYS A 138 27.99 14.67 10.68
C LYS A 138 28.30 14.32 9.22
N LYS A 139 28.09 13.07 8.82
CA LYS A 139 28.31 12.62 7.43
C LYS A 139 27.31 13.28 6.47
N LEU A 140 26.08 13.48 6.93
CA LEU A 140 25.07 14.21 6.17
C LEU A 140 25.47 15.69 6.00
N GLU A 141 25.93 16.35 7.06
CA GLU A 141 26.42 17.74 7.04
C GLU A 141 27.63 17.90 6.09
N GLU A 142 28.61 16.99 6.16
CA GLU A 142 29.77 16.98 5.26
C GLU A 142 29.36 16.90 3.79
N LEU A 143 28.36 16.08 3.46
CA LEU A 143 27.83 15.97 2.10
C LEU A 143 27.09 17.24 1.67
N ILE A 144 26.27 17.84 2.54
CA ILE A 144 25.54 19.09 2.24
C ILE A 144 26.52 20.22 1.94
N VAL A 145 27.60 20.34 2.73
CA VAL A 145 28.66 21.33 2.49
C VAL A 145 29.33 21.09 1.15
N LYS A 146 29.69 19.83 0.83
CA LYS A 146 30.33 19.48 -0.45
C LYS A 146 29.46 19.89 -1.65
N ILE A 147 28.17 19.53 -1.64
CA ILE A 147 27.22 19.87 -2.71
C ILE A 147 27.13 21.40 -2.88
N SER A 148 27.05 22.14 -1.77
CA SER A 148 26.95 23.61 -1.80
C SER A 148 28.19 24.29 -2.38
N LEU A 149 29.38 23.68 -2.28
CA LEU A 149 30.61 24.18 -2.89
C LEU A 149 30.64 23.90 -4.40
N GLU A 150 30.27 22.68 -4.81
CA GLU A 150 30.19 22.28 -6.22
C GLU A 150 29.21 23.18 -7.01
N GLU A 151 28.04 23.49 -6.43
CA GLU A 151 27.07 24.39 -7.06
C GLU A 151 27.58 25.84 -7.18
N LYS A 152 28.43 26.30 -6.25
CA LYS A 152 29.04 27.64 -6.33
C LYS A 152 30.09 27.71 -7.44
N GLU A 153 30.93 26.68 -7.56
CA GLU A 153 31.94 26.58 -8.61
C GLU A 153 31.32 26.43 -10.01
N ALA A 154 30.20 25.72 -10.13
CA ALA A 154 29.50 25.56 -11.41
C ALA A 154 28.81 26.84 -11.91
N ASN A 155 28.52 27.79 -11.02
CA ASN A 155 27.83 29.05 -11.32
C ASN A 155 28.76 30.29 -11.31
N SER A 156 30.08 30.08 -11.17
CA SER A 156 31.13 31.10 -11.28
C SER A 156 31.87 31.02 -12.60
#